data_AF-A0A7X9J0Q8-F1
#
_entry.id   AF-A0A7X9J0Q8-F1
#
_cell.length_a   1.000
_cell.length_b   1.000
_cell.length_c   1.000
_cell.angle_alpha   90.00
_cell.angle_beta   90.00
_cell.angle_gamma   90.00
#
_symmetry.space_group_name_H-M   'P 1'
#
loop_
_entity.id
_entity.type
_entity.pdbx_description
1 polymer ?
#
loop_
_entity_poly.entity_id
_entity_poly.type
_entity_poly.pdbx_seq_one_letter_code
_entity_poly.pdbx_strand_id
1 'polypeptide(L)'
;MRSDLIDAAVREINRLYVGKGIEAARAVGEYVLRTFFGGRVEHFRRRGRKHVSFRKLAERPDLRVSHATLWKCTALVEQFRELPPEVTNALPVTHHVLLLPVHDDKCKLALARKAVREGLSKTALAAEVRRLGRPSPTARRRGRPPSPPVVRLLSAFARLARQSAAPSLLDRSLDEFPPHRLADLVAAATRDLEQLGALVRKLRERLDASTIPRPGPP
;
A
#
# COMPACT_ATOMS: atom_id res chain seq x y z
N MET A 1 36.78 -9.97 12.50
CA MET A 1 36.81 -11.35 11.95
C MET A 1 35.47 -12.08 11.99
N ARG A 2 34.79 -12.28 13.14
CA ARG A 2 33.44 -12.92 13.13
C ARG A 2 32.30 -12.01 12.64
N SER A 3 32.38 -10.70 12.85
CA SER A 3 31.36 -9.73 12.37
C SER A 3 31.36 -9.59 10.84
N ASP A 4 32.56 -9.52 10.24
CA ASP A 4 32.71 -9.28 8.80
C ASP A 4 32.16 -10.44 7.94
N LEU A 5 32.24 -11.66 8.46
CA LEU A 5 31.68 -12.87 7.85
C LEU A 5 30.14 -12.88 7.91
N ILE A 6 29.56 -12.40 9.02
CA ILE A 6 28.10 -12.28 9.17
C ILE A 6 27.55 -11.23 8.19
N ASP A 7 28.20 -10.07 8.09
CA ASP A 7 27.78 -9.02 7.15
C ASP A 7 27.90 -9.45 5.69
N ALA A 8 28.93 -10.23 5.34
CA ALA A 8 29.06 -10.82 4.02
C ALA A 8 27.94 -11.83 3.72
N ALA A 9 27.61 -12.71 4.66
CA ALA A 9 26.53 -13.69 4.51
C ALA A 9 25.16 -13.01 4.37
N VAL A 10 24.87 -11.97 5.17
CA VAL A 10 23.62 -11.19 5.08
C VAL A 10 23.50 -10.50 3.72
N ARG A 11 24.59 -9.91 3.21
CA ARG A 11 24.62 -9.32 1.85
C ARG A 11 24.30 -10.36 0.78
N GLU A 12 24.87 -11.56 0.88
CA GLU A 12 24.67 -12.63 -0.10
C GLU A 12 23.26 -13.23 -0.04
N ILE A 13 22.72 -13.48 1.15
CA ILE A 13 21.33 -13.95 1.33
C ILE A 13 20.35 -12.91 0.77
N ASN A 14 20.57 -11.63 1.06
CA ASN A 14 19.74 -10.55 0.53
C ASN A 14 19.82 -10.49 -1.00
N ARG A 15 21.01 -10.64 -1.59
CA ARG A 15 21.21 -10.70 -3.05
C ARG A 15 20.40 -11.85 -3.67
N LEU A 16 20.48 -13.05 -3.10
CA LEU A 16 19.78 -14.24 -3.58
C LEU A 16 18.24 -14.13 -3.42
N TYR A 17 17.78 -13.59 -2.29
CA TYR A 17 16.35 -13.39 -2.02
C TYR A 17 15.73 -12.33 -2.94
N VAL A 18 16.45 -11.23 -3.17
CA VAL A 18 16.03 -10.16 -4.09
C VAL A 18 15.95 -10.66 -5.52
N GLY A 19 16.96 -11.41 -5.99
CA GLY A 19 17.01 -11.95 -7.35
C GLY A 19 15.75 -12.76 -7.73
N LYS A 20 15.33 -13.68 -6.85
CA LYS A 20 14.11 -14.49 -7.08
C LYS A 20 12.83 -13.65 -7.15
N GLY A 21 12.74 -12.59 -6.34
CA GLY A 21 11.61 -11.66 -6.37
C GLY A 21 11.54 -10.84 -7.66
N ILE A 22 12.69 -10.40 -8.16
CA ILE A 22 12.81 -9.63 -9.41
C ILE A 22 12.47 -10.49 -10.61
N GLU A 23 13.02 -11.70 -10.69
CA GLU A 23 12.74 -12.66 -11.77
C GLU A 23 11.25 -12.99 -11.84
N ALA A 24 10.64 -13.33 -10.70
CA ALA A 24 9.20 -13.60 -10.64
C ALA A 24 8.37 -12.38 -11.06
N ALA A 25 8.72 -11.18 -10.58
CA ALA A 25 8.03 -9.95 -10.95
C ALA A 25 8.16 -9.64 -12.45
N ARG A 26 9.35 -9.83 -13.03
CA ARG A 26 9.61 -9.67 -14.46
C ARG A 26 8.80 -10.67 -15.28
N ALA A 27 8.86 -11.96 -14.94
CA ALA A 27 8.13 -13.01 -15.65
C ALA A 27 6.61 -12.78 -15.64
N VAL A 28 6.04 -12.45 -14.48
CA VAL A 28 4.61 -12.12 -14.35
C VAL A 28 4.26 -10.87 -15.18
N GLY A 29 5.07 -9.81 -15.07
CA GLY A 29 4.85 -8.57 -15.81
C GLY A 29 4.87 -8.77 -17.32
N GLU A 30 5.87 -9.50 -17.83
CA GLU A 30 6.00 -9.79 -19.26
C GLU A 30 4.89 -10.69 -19.79
N TYR A 31 4.47 -11.68 -19.00
CA TYR A 31 3.33 -12.52 -19.35
C TYR A 31 2.05 -11.69 -19.50
N VAL A 32 1.76 -10.82 -18.53
CA VAL A 32 0.58 -9.93 -18.58
C VAL A 32 0.68 -8.97 -19.76
N LEU A 33 1.85 -8.36 -19.98
CA LEU A 33 2.07 -7.41 -21.07
C LEU A 33 1.87 -8.07 -22.43
N ARG A 34 2.44 -9.25 -22.65
CA ARG A 34 2.29 -10.03 -23.88
C ARG A 34 0.82 -10.40 -24.12
N THR A 35 0.17 -10.96 -23.10
CA THR A 35 -1.18 -11.53 -23.23
C THR A 35 -2.26 -10.48 -23.44
N PHE A 36 -2.23 -9.37 -22.70
CA PHE A 36 -3.33 -8.39 -22.69
C PHE A 36 -3.02 -7.07 -23.42
N PHE A 37 -1.75 -6.82 -23.71
CA PHE A 37 -1.30 -5.57 -24.34
C PHE A 37 -0.48 -5.80 -25.62
N GLY A 38 -0.34 -7.05 -26.05
CA GLY A 38 0.42 -7.42 -27.26
C GLY A 38 1.91 -7.14 -27.15
N GLY A 39 2.45 -7.16 -25.92
CA GLY A 39 3.87 -6.89 -25.64
C GLY A 39 4.27 -5.41 -25.67
N ARG A 40 3.32 -4.49 -25.91
CA ARG A 40 3.58 -3.06 -26.08
C ARG A 40 3.33 -2.28 -24.78
N VAL A 41 4.37 -1.68 -24.22
CA VAL A 41 4.30 -0.91 -22.96
C VAL A 41 3.43 0.33 -23.11
N GLU A 42 3.40 0.92 -24.30
CA GLU A 42 2.61 2.10 -24.63
C GLU A 42 1.11 1.84 -24.45
N HIS A 43 0.65 0.66 -24.85
CA HIS A 43 -0.74 0.23 -24.66
C HIS A 43 -1.08 0.10 -23.18
N PHE A 44 -0.15 -0.43 -22.38
CA PHE A 44 -0.30 -0.49 -20.94
C PHE A 44 -0.34 0.91 -20.31
N ARG A 45 0.55 1.83 -20.70
CA ARG A 45 0.57 3.22 -20.20
C ARG A 45 -0.74 3.96 -20.49
N ARG A 46 -1.33 3.79 -21.68
CA ARG A 46 -2.62 4.43 -22.06
C ARG A 46 -3.80 3.92 -21.25
N ARG A 47 -3.91 2.60 -21.05
CA ARG A 47 -5.06 1.98 -20.35
C ARG A 47 -4.89 1.96 -18.82
N GLY A 48 -3.64 1.88 -18.37
CA GLY A 48 -3.23 1.99 -16.98
C GLY A 48 -3.84 0.94 -16.04
N ARG A 49 -3.91 1.33 -14.76
CA ARG A 49 -4.35 0.46 -13.64
C ARG A 49 -5.81 0.01 -13.73
N LYS A 50 -6.63 0.64 -14.56
CA LYS A 50 -8.09 0.38 -14.66
C LYS A 50 -8.44 -0.63 -15.75
N HIS A 51 -7.45 -1.26 -16.38
CA HIS A 51 -7.73 -2.23 -17.42
C HIS A 51 -8.55 -3.41 -16.87
N VAL A 52 -9.62 -3.79 -17.59
CA VAL A 52 -10.58 -4.82 -17.16
C VAL A 52 -9.92 -6.17 -16.90
N SER A 53 -8.83 -6.49 -17.61
CA SER A 53 -8.13 -7.77 -17.43
C SER A 53 -7.58 -7.95 -16.02
N PHE A 54 -7.05 -6.90 -15.38
CA PHE A 54 -6.52 -7.01 -14.02
C PHE A 54 -7.62 -7.37 -13.01
N ARG A 55 -8.81 -6.79 -13.18
CA ARG A 55 -9.96 -7.07 -12.31
C ARG A 55 -10.47 -8.50 -12.52
N LYS A 56 -10.69 -8.91 -13.78
CA LYS A 56 -11.12 -10.28 -14.11
C LYS A 56 -10.13 -11.35 -13.64
N LEU A 57 -8.82 -11.07 -13.73
CA LEU A 57 -7.79 -11.96 -13.18
C LEU A 57 -7.88 -12.05 -11.66
N ALA A 58 -8.08 -10.93 -10.96
CA ALA A 58 -8.15 -10.92 -9.51
C ALA A 58 -9.45 -11.53 -8.93
N GLU A 59 -10.49 -11.69 -9.76
CA GLU A 59 -11.74 -12.39 -9.40
C GLU A 59 -11.57 -13.92 -9.42
N ARG A 60 -10.45 -14.44 -9.93
CA ARG A 60 -10.14 -15.87 -9.99
C ARG A 60 -9.61 -16.37 -8.64
N PRO A 61 -10.28 -17.32 -7.96
CA PRO A 61 -9.88 -17.80 -6.64
C PRO A 61 -8.58 -18.61 -6.66
N ASP A 62 -8.22 -19.18 -7.81
CA ASP A 62 -6.98 -19.94 -8.03
C ASP A 62 -5.76 -19.04 -8.22
N LEU A 63 -5.94 -17.72 -8.41
CA LEU A 63 -4.83 -16.79 -8.61
C LEU A 63 -4.21 -16.35 -7.27
N ARG A 64 -2.94 -16.70 -7.06
CA ARG A 64 -2.20 -16.36 -5.83
C ARG A 64 -1.71 -14.91 -5.74
N VAL A 65 -1.95 -14.10 -6.77
CA VAL A 65 -1.47 -12.71 -6.85
C VAL A 65 -2.63 -11.73 -6.94
N SER A 66 -2.55 -10.66 -6.14
CA SER A 66 -3.57 -9.63 -6.13
C SER A 66 -3.58 -8.79 -7.42
N HIS A 67 -4.71 -8.14 -7.70
CA HIS A 67 -4.82 -7.08 -8.72
C HIS A 67 -3.67 -6.06 -8.65
N ALA A 68 -3.35 -5.59 -7.43
CA ALA A 68 -2.30 -4.59 -7.23
C ALA A 68 -0.90 -5.14 -7.55
N THR A 69 -0.66 -6.41 -7.26
CA THR A 69 0.60 -7.10 -7.59
C THR A 69 0.76 -7.22 -9.10
N LEU A 70 -0.27 -7.67 -9.82
CA LEU A 70 -0.24 -7.78 -11.28
C LEU A 70 0.09 -6.44 -11.94
N TRP A 71 -0.57 -5.36 -11.50
CA TRP A 71 -0.31 -4.03 -12.02
C TRP A 71 1.14 -3.59 -11.76
N LYS A 72 1.67 -3.79 -10.54
CA LYS A 72 3.06 -3.43 -10.20
C LYS A 72 4.05 -4.20 -11.06
N CYS A 73 3.91 -5.52 -11.16
CA CYS A 73 4.79 -6.36 -11.99
C CYS A 73 4.79 -5.88 -13.45
N THR A 74 3.62 -5.57 -14.01
CA THR A 74 3.50 -5.07 -15.38
C THR A 74 4.16 -3.70 -15.56
N ALA A 75 3.97 -2.79 -14.59
CA ALA A 75 4.57 -1.46 -14.62
C ALA A 75 6.10 -1.48 -14.54
N LEU A 76 6.69 -2.52 -13.93
CA LEU A 76 8.13 -2.65 -13.76
C LEU A 76 8.86 -3.21 -14.99
N VAL A 77 8.16 -3.78 -15.97
CA VAL A 77 8.79 -4.44 -17.12
C VAL A 77 9.74 -3.51 -17.87
N GLU A 78 9.28 -2.30 -18.18
CA GLU A 78 10.09 -1.30 -18.88
C GLU A 78 11.28 -0.84 -18.04
N GLN A 79 11.04 -0.55 -16.76
CA GLN A 79 12.10 -0.17 -15.83
C GLN A 79 13.17 -1.27 -15.70
N PHE A 80 12.81 -2.55 -15.74
CA PHE A 80 13.75 -3.66 -15.73
C PHE A 80 14.54 -3.83 -17.04
N ARG A 81 14.08 -3.24 -18.15
CA ARG A 81 14.80 -3.20 -19.43
C ARG A 81 15.75 -2.01 -19.52
N GLU A 82 15.37 -0.89 -18.92
CA GLU A 82 16.15 0.35 -18.94
C GLU A 82 17.27 0.39 -17.90
N LEU A 83 17.03 -0.16 -16.70
CA LEU A 83 18.02 -0.12 -15.63
C LEU A 83 19.11 -1.19 -15.83
N PRO A 84 20.39 -0.86 -15.60
CA PRO A 84 21.47 -1.84 -15.65
C PRO A 84 21.21 -3.05 -14.74
N PRO A 85 21.57 -4.29 -15.16
CA PRO A 85 21.33 -5.50 -14.37
C PRO A 85 21.91 -5.44 -12.95
N GLU A 86 23.05 -4.78 -12.78
CA GLU A 86 23.73 -4.64 -11.48
C GLU A 86 22.88 -3.85 -10.49
N VAL A 87 22.21 -2.81 -10.96
CA VAL A 87 21.31 -1.98 -10.15
C VAL A 87 19.99 -2.70 -9.93
N THR A 88 19.47 -3.35 -10.97
CA THR A 88 18.18 -4.06 -10.92
C THR A 88 18.21 -5.24 -9.95
N ASN A 89 19.29 -6.02 -9.94
CA ASN A 89 19.41 -7.20 -9.08
C ASN A 89 19.81 -6.84 -7.64
N ALA A 90 20.36 -5.65 -7.42
CA ALA A 90 20.74 -5.17 -6.09
C ALA A 90 19.57 -4.55 -5.30
N LEU A 91 18.45 -4.23 -5.96
CA LEU A 91 17.31 -3.57 -5.33
C LEU A 91 16.10 -4.51 -5.17
N PRO A 92 15.47 -4.56 -3.99
CA PRO A 92 14.20 -5.27 -3.82
C PRO A 92 13.10 -4.71 -4.72
N VAL A 93 12.13 -5.55 -5.11
CA VAL A 93 10.95 -5.15 -5.92
C VAL A 93 10.24 -3.93 -5.33
N THR A 94 10.20 -3.79 -4.01
CA THR A 94 9.57 -2.63 -3.36
C THR A 94 10.26 -1.31 -3.66
N HIS A 95 11.59 -1.30 -3.83
CA HIS A 95 12.36 -0.12 -4.21
C HIS A 95 12.09 0.23 -5.66
N HIS A 96 12.02 -0.77 -6.54
CA HIS A 96 11.62 -0.56 -7.93
C HIS A 96 10.24 0.09 -8.05
N VAL A 97 9.25 -0.36 -7.26
CA VAL A 97 7.91 0.25 -7.22
C VAL A 97 7.95 1.72 -6.75
N LEU A 98 8.85 2.08 -5.84
CA LEU A 98 9.01 3.47 -5.39
C LEU A 98 9.59 4.38 -6.46
N LEU A 99 10.36 3.83 -7.40
CA LEU A 99 10.97 4.57 -8.50
C LEU A 99 10.03 4.79 -9.70
N LEU A 100 8.93 4.04 -9.79
CA LEU A 100 7.92 4.17 -10.88
C LEU A 100 7.44 5.60 -11.15
N PRO A 101 7.24 6.49 -10.15
CA PRO A 101 6.82 7.87 -10.41
C PRO A 101 7.92 8.77 -11.01
N VAL A 102 9.17 8.33 -11.06
CA VAL A 102 10.30 9.10 -11.58
C VAL A 102 10.39 8.88 -13.09
N HIS A 103 9.91 9.85 -13.86
CA HIS A 103 9.82 9.75 -15.32
C HIS A 103 11.14 10.01 -16.05
N ASP A 104 12.04 10.81 -15.47
CA ASP A 104 13.36 11.06 -16.06
C ASP A 104 14.31 9.87 -15.78
N ASP A 105 14.78 9.22 -16.83
CA ASP A 105 15.57 7.98 -16.72
C ASP A 105 16.94 8.22 -16.08
N LYS A 106 17.56 9.37 -16.33
CA LYS A 106 18.83 9.74 -15.70
C LYS A 106 18.66 9.91 -14.20
N CYS A 107 17.61 10.61 -13.77
CA CYS A 107 17.26 10.80 -12.37
C CYS A 107 16.88 9.48 -11.69
N LYS A 108 16.08 8.64 -12.37
CA LYS A 108 15.68 7.31 -11.91
C LYS A 108 16.91 6.42 -11.66
N LEU A 109 17.84 6.38 -12.61
CA LEU A 109 19.09 5.64 -12.49
C LEU A 109 19.99 6.18 -11.38
N ALA A 110 20.13 7.51 -11.26
CA ALA A 110 20.91 8.14 -10.22
C ALA A 110 20.37 7.80 -8.82
N LEU A 111 19.05 7.86 -8.64
CA LEU A 111 18.37 7.46 -7.41
C LEU A 111 18.55 5.97 -7.11
N ALA A 112 18.42 5.11 -8.12
CA ALA A 112 18.60 3.67 -7.95
C ALA A 112 20.03 3.34 -7.53
N ARG A 113 21.05 3.93 -8.18
CA ARG A 113 22.47 3.78 -7.79
C ARG A 113 22.74 4.32 -6.38
N LYS A 114 22.14 5.47 -6.04
CA LYS A 114 22.22 6.02 -4.68
C LYS A 114 21.65 5.02 -3.65
N ALA A 115 20.49 4.44 -3.94
CA ALA A 115 19.85 3.48 -3.07
C ALA A 115 20.69 2.21 -2.85
N VAL A 116 21.35 1.70 -3.89
CA VAL A 116 22.27 0.57 -3.78
C VAL A 116 23.50 0.94 -2.96
N ARG A 117 24.18 2.04 -3.31
CA ARG A 117 25.44 2.46 -2.68
C ARG A 117 25.29 2.76 -1.19
N GLU A 118 24.21 3.44 -0.82
CA GLU A 118 23.95 3.88 0.56
C GLU A 118 23.09 2.89 1.36
N GLY A 119 22.68 1.76 0.75
CA GLY A 119 21.81 0.78 1.40
C GLY A 119 20.48 1.39 1.86
N LEU A 120 19.89 2.31 1.07
CA LEU A 120 18.72 3.07 1.51
C LEU A 120 17.56 2.16 1.86
N SER A 121 16.97 2.37 3.04
CA SER A 121 15.73 1.72 3.43
C SER A 121 14.57 2.18 2.53
N LYS A 122 13.47 1.41 2.52
CA LYS A 122 12.25 1.76 1.77
C LYS A 122 11.73 3.15 2.15
N THR A 123 11.78 3.52 3.42
CA THR A 123 11.31 4.82 3.91
C THR A 123 12.22 5.96 3.48
N ALA A 124 13.54 5.75 3.52
CA ALA A 124 14.53 6.72 3.06
C ALA A 124 14.44 6.97 1.55
N LEU A 125 14.37 5.90 0.74
CA LEU A 125 14.20 6.03 -0.71
C LEU A 125 12.87 6.74 -1.06
N ALA A 126 11.78 6.42 -0.36
CA ALA A 126 10.51 7.11 -0.55
C ALA A 126 10.60 8.60 -0.22
N ALA A 127 11.39 9.00 0.77
CA ALA A 127 11.64 10.41 1.07
C ALA A 127 12.41 11.11 -0.05
N GLU A 128 13.43 10.46 -0.60
CA GLU A 128 14.21 10.98 -1.73
C GLU A 128 13.39 11.15 -2.99
N VAL A 129 12.61 10.13 -3.37
CA VAL A 129 11.68 10.22 -4.51
C VAL A 129 10.69 11.35 -4.32
N ARG A 130 10.14 11.52 -3.10
CA ARG A 130 9.23 12.64 -2.80
C ARG A 130 9.90 14.00 -2.88
N ARG A 131 11.18 14.11 -2.52
CA ARG A 131 11.94 15.35 -2.58
C ARG A 131 12.11 15.80 -4.03
N LEU A 132 12.42 14.87 -4.93
CA LEU A 132 12.56 15.12 -6.36
C LEU A 132 11.21 15.30 -7.08
N GLY A 133 10.18 14.59 -6.62
CA GLY A 133 8.82 14.68 -7.13
C GLY A 133 7.98 15.81 -6.53
N ARG A 134 8.57 16.77 -5.79
CA ARG A 134 7.83 17.99 -5.40
C ARG A 134 7.52 18.78 -6.67
N PRO A 135 6.24 18.92 -7.05
CA PRO A 135 5.88 19.86 -8.09
C PRO A 135 6.19 21.28 -7.58
N SER A 136 6.53 22.17 -8.51
CA SER A 136 6.44 23.62 -8.29
C SER A 136 5.13 23.97 -7.54
N PRO A 137 5.10 25.00 -6.66
CA PRO A 137 3.93 25.39 -5.87
C PRO A 137 2.61 25.53 -6.66
N THR A 138 2.70 25.65 -7.98
CA THR A 138 1.59 25.77 -8.93
C THR A 138 0.90 24.45 -9.29
N ALA A 139 1.53 23.29 -9.12
CA ALA A 139 0.90 22.00 -9.42
C ALA A 139 0.08 21.50 -8.21
N ARG A 140 -1.11 22.11 -8.05
CA ARG A 140 -2.16 21.68 -7.11
C ARG A 140 -2.38 20.17 -7.25
N ARG A 141 -1.97 19.42 -6.22
CA ARG A 141 -2.20 17.99 -6.08
C ARG A 141 -3.70 17.69 -6.21
N ARG A 142 -4.14 17.13 -7.34
CA ARG A 142 -5.46 16.48 -7.50
C ARG A 142 -5.47 15.11 -6.81
N GLY A 143 -5.18 15.09 -5.51
CA GLY A 143 -5.46 13.94 -4.64
C GLY A 143 -6.64 14.27 -3.75
N ARG A 144 -7.55 13.31 -3.51
CA ARG A 144 -8.61 13.47 -2.51
C ARG A 144 -7.92 13.83 -1.18
N PRO A 145 -8.28 14.95 -0.53
CA PRO A 145 -7.69 15.32 0.75
C PRO A 145 -7.85 14.15 1.72
N PRO A 146 -6.84 13.86 2.55
CA PRO A 146 -6.97 12.82 3.56
C PRO A 146 -8.22 13.10 4.39
N SER A 147 -9.06 12.08 4.58
CA SER A 147 -10.24 12.22 5.41
C SER A 147 -9.83 12.72 6.80
N PRO A 148 -10.57 13.68 7.38
CA PRO A 148 -10.28 14.18 8.71
C PRO A 148 -10.14 13.03 9.72
N PRO A 149 -9.28 13.16 10.75
CA PRO A 149 -9.05 12.09 11.74
C PRO A 149 -10.35 11.51 12.32
N VAL A 150 -11.33 12.36 12.62
CA VAL A 150 -12.65 11.96 13.13
C VAL A 150 -13.44 11.07 12.15
N VAL A 151 -13.38 11.37 10.85
CA VAL A 151 -14.07 10.57 9.81
C VAL A 151 -13.43 9.19 9.68
N ARG A 152 -12.09 9.12 9.78
CA ARG A 152 -11.35 7.84 9.75
C ARG A 152 -11.67 6.98 10.97
N LEU A 153 -11.71 7.58 12.15
CA LEU A 153 -12.05 6.91 13.40
C LEU A 153 -13.46 6.31 13.34
N LEU A 154 -14.47 7.11 12.98
CA LEU A 154 -15.86 6.66 12.86
C LEU A 154 -16.03 5.57 11.79
N SER A 155 -15.33 5.69 10.66
CA SER A 155 -15.35 4.67 9.61
C SER A 155 -14.76 3.33 10.07
N ALA A 156 -13.69 3.37 10.87
CA ALA A 156 -13.08 2.17 11.45
C ALA A 156 -14.02 1.51 12.46
N PHE A 157 -14.66 2.30 13.33
CA PHE A 157 -15.62 1.81 14.31
C PHE A 157 -16.86 1.18 13.67
N ALA A 158 -17.46 1.86 12.68
CA ALA A 158 -18.61 1.32 11.95
C ALA A 158 -18.28 -0.02 11.25
N ARG A 159 -17.03 -0.20 10.79
CA ARG A 159 -16.58 -1.48 10.23
C ARG A 159 -16.44 -2.55 11.31
N LEU A 160 -15.86 -2.21 12.46
CA LEU A 160 -15.72 -3.14 13.59
C LEU A 160 -17.10 -3.61 14.08
N ALA A 161 -18.04 -2.70 14.27
CA ALA A 161 -19.41 -3.01 14.70
C ALA A 161 -20.14 -3.98 13.76
N ARG A 162 -19.93 -3.85 12.44
CA ARG A 162 -20.48 -4.79 11.44
C ARG A 162 -19.84 -6.17 11.51
N GLN A 163 -18.56 -6.25 11.88
CA GLN A 163 -17.83 -7.52 12.01
C GLN A 163 -18.18 -8.23 13.33
N SER A 164 -18.46 -7.47 14.39
CA SER A 164 -18.84 -8.00 15.70
C SER A 164 -20.29 -8.46 15.79
N ALA A 165 -21.12 -8.14 14.78
CA ALA A 165 -22.52 -8.60 14.70
C ALA A 165 -22.67 -10.10 14.35
N ALA A 166 -21.57 -10.83 14.16
CA ALA A 166 -21.59 -12.27 13.98
C ALA A 166 -21.72 -12.99 15.34
N PRO A 167 -22.79 -13.77 15.59
CA PRO A 167 -23.01 -14.49 16.85
C PRO A 167 -21.83 -15.41 17.23
N SER A 168 -21.09 -15.90 16.23
CA SER A 168 -19.97 -16.84 16.36
C SER A 168 -18.73 -16.31 17.11
N LEU A 169 -18.69 -15.03 17.48
CA LEU A 169 -17.60 -14.48 18.28
C LEU A 169 -17.72 -14.83 19.77
N LEU A 170 -18.94 -15.10 20.24
CA LEU A 170 -19.21 -15.55 21.62
C LEU A 170 -19.14 -17.08 21.74
N ASP A 171 -19.21 -17.81 20.63
CA ASP A 171 -19.09 -19.28 20.59
C ASP A 171 -17.64 -19.77 20.79
N ARG A 172 -16.66 -18.86 20.79
CA ARG A 172 -15.28 -19.19 21.16
C ARG A 172 -15.17 -19.18 22.68
N SER A 173 -14.92 -20.36 23.26
CA SER A 173 -14.85 -20.61 24.70
C SER A 173 -14.13 -19.49 25.45
N LEU A 174 -14.91 -18.73 26.22
CA LEU A 174 -14.44 -17.77 27.23
C LEU A 174 -14.06 -18.50 28.53
N ASP A 175 -14.17 -19.83 28.56
CA ASP A 175 -14.01 -20.66 29.76
C ASP A 175 -12.55 -20.66 30.26
N GLU A 176 -11.59 -20.34 29.39
CA GLU A 176 -10.17 -20.19 29.76
C GLU A 176 -9.83 -18.77 30.29
N PHE A 177 -10.77 -17.82 30.23
CA PHE A 177 -10.52 -16.44 30.64
C PHE A 177 -10.84 -16.23 32.13
N PRO A 178 -9.91 -15.70 32.94
CA PRO A 178 -10.19 -15.39 34.33
C PRO A 178 -11.35 -14.38 34.44
N PRO A 179 -12.38 -14.63 35.27
CA PRO A 179 -13.58 -13.79 35.35
C PRO A 179 -13.30 -12.32 35.65
N HIS A 180 -12.29 -12.02 36.48
CA HIS A 180 -11.89 -10.66 36.80
C HIS A 180 -11.35 -9.90 35.58
N ARG A 181 -10.55 -10.56 34.72
CA ARG A 181 -10.04 -9.92 33.49
C ARG A 181 -11.15 -9.68 32.48
N LEU A 182 -12.13 -10.59 32.40
CA LEU A 182 -13.29 -10.40 31.54
C LEU A 182 -14.13 -9.21 32.02
N ALA A 183 -14.37 -9.10 33.34
CA ALA A 183 -15.06 -7.97 33.94
C ALA A 183 -14.34 -6.64 33.66
N ASP A 184 -13.01 -6.60 33.79
CA ASP A 184 -12.19 -5.41 33.49
C ASP A 184 -12.29 -5.01 32.01
N LEU A 185 -12.23 -5.99 31.10
CA LEU A 185 -12.35 -5.76 29.65
C LEU A 185 -13.75 -5.23 29.28
N VAL A 186 -14.81 -5.80 29.85
CA VAL A 186 -16.18 -5.32 29.65
C VAL A 186 -16.32 -3.90 30.20
N ALA A 187 -15.84 -3.62 31.41
CA ALA A 187 -15.91 -2.30 32.01
C ALA A 187 -15.13 -1.24 31.19
N ALA A 188 -13.95 -1.60 30.67
CA ALA A 188 -13.18 -0.74 29.78
C ALA A 188 -13.93 -0.48 28.46
N ALA A 189 -14.44 -1.53 27.81
CA ALA A 189 -15.21 -1.40 26.57
C ALA A 189 -16.47 -0.55 26.75
N THR A 190 -17.19 -0.69 27.87
CA THR A 190 -18.35 0.15 28.18
C THR A 190 -17.96 1.62 28.31
N ARG A 191 -16.90 1.95 29.05
CA ARG A 191 -16.42 3.34 29.16
C ARG A 191 -16.03 3.93 27.81
N ASP A 192 -15.34 3.15 26.97
CA ASP A 192 -14.94 3.60 25.64
C ASP A 192 -16.16 3.84 24.73
N LEU A 193 -17.18 2.99 24.82
CA LEU A 193 -18.46 3.17 24.11
C LEU A 193 -19.21 4.42 24.58
N GLU A 194 -19.21 4.71 25.87
CA GLU A 194 -19.80 5.94 26.42
C GLU A 194 -19.08 7.20 25.93
N GLN A 195 -17.74 7.20 25.96
CA GLN A 195 -16.94 8.31 25.43
C GLN A 195 -17.19 8.52 23.94
N LEU A 196 -17.28 7.43 23.17
CA LEU A 196 -17.61 7.50 21.76
C LEU A 196 -19.04 8.02 21.54
N GLY A 197 -20.01 7.60 22.34
CA GLY A 197 -21.38 8.11 22.31
C GLY A 197 -21.44 9.61 22.60
N ALA A 198 -20.67 10.10 23.58
CA ALA A 198 -20.53 11.52 23.86
C ALA A 198 -19.92 12.29 22.67
N LEU A 199 -18.91 11.72 22.01
CA LEU A 199 -18.31 12.31 20.80
C LEU A 199 -19.32 12.37 19.65
N VAL A 200 -20.08 11.31 19.41
CA VAL A 200 -21.12 11.27 18.36
C VAL A 200 -22.21 12.31 18.63
N ARG A 201 -22.65 12.48 19.88
CA ARG A 201 -23.61 13.55 20.27
C ARG A 201 -23.07 14.93 19.93
N LYS A 202 -21.83 15.25 20.34
CA LYS A 202 -21.17 16.53 20.00
C LYS A 202 -21.04 16.75 18.49
N LEU A 203 -20.78 15.69 17.72
CA LEU A 203 -20.71 15.78 16.26
C LEU A 203 -22.09 16.02 15.63
N ARG A 204 -23.15 15.41 16.18
CA ARG A 204 -24.53 15.65 15.73
C ARG A 204 -24.95 17.09 16.03
N GLU A 205 -24.73 17.59 17.24
CA GLU A 205 -24.96 18.99 17.60
C GLU A 205 -24.25 19.96 16.65
N ARG A 206 -22.99 19.68 16.31
CA ARG A 206 -22.23 20.47 15.33
C ARG A 206 -22.78 20.35 13.92
N LEU A 207 -23.26 19.17 13.51
CA LEU A 207 -23.85 18.97 12.19
C LEU A 207 -25.16 19.75 12.07
N ASP A 208 -26.01 19.68 13.09
CA ASP A 208 -27.29 20.38 13.18
C ASP A 208 -27.08 21.91 13.21
N ALA A 209 -26.07 22.38 13.96
CA ALA A 209 -25.67 23.79 13.98
C ALA A 209 -24.97 24.25 12.68
N SER A 210 -24.34 23.33 11.93
CA SER A 210 -23.67 23.60 10.65
C SER A 210 -24.59 23.39 9.45
N THR A 211 -25.91 23.33 9.64
CA THR A 211 -26.87 23.25 8.53
C THR A 211 -26.83 24.54 7.72
N ILE A 212 -25.85 24.61 6.80
CA ILE A 212 -25.92 25.41 5.59
C ILE A 212 -27.22 24.96 4.88
N PRO A 213 -28.12 25.89 4.50
CA PRO A 213 -29.36 25.53 3.82
C PRO A 213 -29.03 24.64 2.62
N ARG A 214 -29.68 23.47 2.54
CA ARG A 214 -29.58 22.61 1.37
C ARG A 214 -30.00 23.44 0.15
N PRO A 215 -29.20 23.50 -0.94
CA PRO A 215 -29.70 24.06 -2.18
C PRO A 215 -30.95 23.24 -2.56
N GLY A 216 -32.07 23.94 -2.74
CA GLY A 216 -33.34 23.33 -3.12
C GLY A 216 -33.21 22.51 -4.40
N PRO A 217 -34.04 21.47 -4.59
CA PRO A 217 -34.04 20.71 -5.83
C PRO A 217 -34.35 21.63 -7.02
N PRO A 218 -33.77 21.33 -8.21
CA PRO A 218 -34.02 22.10 -9.43
C PRO A 218 -35.47 22.01 -9.90
#